data_AF-A0A957QEJ2-F1
#
_entry.id   AF-A0A957QEJ2-F1
#
_cell.length_a   1.000
_cell.length_b   1.000
_cell.length_c   1.000
_cell.angle_alpha   90.00
_cell.angle_beta   90.00
_cell.angle_gamma   90.00
#
_symmetry.space_group_name_H-M   'P 1'
#
loop_
_entity.id
_entity.type
_entity.pdbx_description
1 polymer ?
#
loop_
_entity_poly.entity_id
_entity_poly.type
_entity_poly.pdbx_seq_one_letter_code
_entity_poly.pdbx_strand_id
1 'polypeptide(L)'
;MLTVLEPPTVIDTPVPALTGRHGALHMTFVRQRTRTALVHSYWRPPLQIMRTIEDEAGVRCVYLLSPTGGIVQGDDYDVQINVAAGAHALLTTQAATKVFRMPDRPATQRTVIDVQPGAVFEYVPDAQILFAQSDLRQKFEITVQRGGLLLLHDIVMPGRLARGEVLEFTNFESKIVARDEDGLLLYDAMRCRPDQGNVLDLGLLEDHPCWGSWYLLGDLTAWNINAADFCTRHQDTFARPGAFGS
;
A
#
# COMPACT_ATOMS: atom_id res chain seq x y z
N MET A 1 43.61 -8.16 55.53
CA MET A 1 42.34 -8.83 55.23
C MET A 1 41.67 -8.02 54.14
N LEU A 2 41.81 -8.43 52.88
CA LEU A 2 41.32 -7.68 51.70
C LEU A 2 39.91 -8.20 51.40
N THR A 3 38.89 -7.34 51.53
CA THR A 3 37.51 -7.69 51.19
C THR A 3 37.35 -7.63 49.67
N VAL A 4 37.10 -8.78 49.04
CA VAL A 4 36.76 -8.85 47.62
C VAL A 4 35.32 -8.36 47.47
N LEU A 5 35.13 -7.26 46.74
CA LEU A 5 33.80 -6.80 46.31
C LEU A 5 33.34 -7.72 45.18
N GLU A 6 32.22 -8.42 45.37
CA GLU A 6 31.58 -9.15 44.28
C GLU A 6 31.02 -8.16 43.25
N PRO A 7 31.17 -8.45 41.93
CA PRO A 7 30.63 -7.59 40.90
C PRO A 7 29.09 -7.58 40.97
N PRO A 8 28.44 -6.47 40.63
CA PRO A 8 26.99 -6.36 40.70
C PRO A 8 26.33 -7.37 39.78
N THR A 9 25.30 -8.06 40.29
CA THR A 9 24.44 -8.95 39.52
C THR A 9 23.80 -8.17 38.38
N VAL A 10 24.20 -8.46 37.15
CA VAL A 10 23.50 -7.96 35.96
C VAL A 10 22.17 -8.71 35.90
N ILE A 11 21.07 -8.02 36.21
CA ILE A 11 19.73 -8.55 35.93
C ILE A 11 19.53 -8.42 34.42
N ASP A 12 19.87 -9.49 33.71
CA ASP A 12 19.55 -9.65 32.29
C ASP A 12 18.05 -9.89 32.16
N THR A 13 17.26 -8.81 32.27
CA THR A 13 15.85 -8.87 31.94
C THR A 13 15.80 -9.03 30.42
N PRO A 14 15.29 -10.14 29.86
CA PRO A 14 15.20 -10.27 28.42
C PRO A 14 14.34 -9.12 27.90
N VAL A 15 14.98 -8.18 27.20
CA VAL A 15 14.25 -7.22 26.38
C VAL A 15 13.47 -8.08 25.40
N PRO A 16 12.13 -8.03 25.37
CA PRO A 16 11.37 -8.79 24.39
C PRO A 16 11.93 -8.44 23.03
N ALA A 17 12.38 -9.44 22.27
CA ALA A 17 12.83 -9.19 20.91
C ALA A 17 11.73 -8.39 20.22
N LEU A 18 12.04 -7.18 19.75
CA LEU A 18 11.09 -6.33 19.04
C LEU A 18 10.51 -7.17 17.90
N THR A 19 9.27 -7.64 18.08
CA THR A 19 8.61 -8.50 17.11
C THR A 19 8.14 -7.62 15.99
N GLY A 20 8.85 -7.59 14.87
CA GLY A 20 8.59 -6.78 13.67
C GLY A 20 9.87 -6.26 13.02
N ARG A 21 9.82 -5.93 11.73
CA ARG A 21 10.96 -5.51 10.91
C ARG A 21 10.74 -4.12 10.34
N HIS A 22 11.81 -3.34 10.27
CA HIS A 22 11.78 -2.12 9.46
C HIS A 22 12.06 -2.47 8.00
N GLY A 23 11.04 -2.46 7.16
CA GLY A 23 11.16 -2.61 5.70
C GLY A 23 11.45 -1.26 5.04
N ALA A 24 12.20 -1.25 3.96
CA ALA A 24 12.39 -0.05 3.15
C ALA A 24 12.37 -0.40 1.67
N LEU A 25 11.81 0.46 0.83
CA LEU A 25 11.85 0.35 -0.62
C LEU A 25 11.92 1.74 -1.23
N HIS A 26 13.05 2.09 -1.85
CA HIS A 26 13.24 3.36 -2.53
C HIS A 26 13.50 3.10 -4.02
N MET A 27 12.74 3.76 -4.89
CA MET A 27 12.82 3.56 -6.34
C MET A 27 12.82 4.90 -7.08
N THR A 28 13.60 4.96 -8.16
CA THR A 28 13.58 6.10 -9.10
C THR A 28 13.48 5.60 -10.52
N PHE A 29 12.40 6.01 -11.19
CA PHE A 29 12.14 5.71 -12.59
C PHE A 29 12.47 6.92 -13.47
N VAL A 30 13.18 6.71 -14.57
CA VAL A 30 13.59 7.77 -15.49
C VAL A 30 13.32 7.36 -16.94
N ARG A 31 12.82 8.32 -17.73
CA ARG A 31 12.65 8.15 -19.18
C ARG A 31 14.01 8.11 -19.87
N GLN A 32 14.23 7.06 -20.65
CA GLN A 32 15.39 6.85 -21.53
C GLN A 32 14.89 6.65 -22.96
N ARG A 33 14.94 7.71 -23.77
CA ARG A 33 14.44 7.72 -25.16
C ARG A 33 12.97 7.27 -25.22
N THR A 34 12.72 6.05 -25.68
CA THR A 34 11.39 5.47 -25.90
C THR A 34 10.88 4.65 -24.72
N ARG A 35 11.69 4.40 -23.69
CA ARG A 35 11.34 3.52 -22.56
C ARG A 35 11.63 4.12 -21.20
N THR A 36 11.12 3.53 -20.14
CA THR A 36 11.44 3.85 -18.75
C THR A 36 12.45 2.86 -18.18
N ALA A 37 13.42 3.37 -17.42
CA ALA A 37 14.38 2.57 -16.67
C ALA A 37 14.24 2.83 -15.16
N LEU A 38 14.40 1.77 -14.35
CA LEU A 38 14.60 1.88 -12.90
C LEU A 38 16.09 2.18 -12.66
N VAL A 39 16.43 3.44 -12.42
CA VAL A 39 17.84 3.90 -12.31
C VAL A 39 18.37 3.90 -10.88
N HIS A 40 17.47 3.87 -9.90
CA HIS A 40 17.80 3.69 -8.50
C HIS A 40 16.82 2.68 -7.88
N SER A 41 17.35 1.71 -7.16
CA SER A 41 16.59 0.78 -6.35
C SER A 41 17.37 0.44 -5.10
N TYR A 42 16.78 0.75 -3.96
CA TYR A 42 17.22 0.29 -2.65
C TYR A 42 16.04 -0.44 -2.00
N TRP A 43 16.31 -1.58 -1.37
CA TRP A 43 15.31 -2.25 -0.57
C TRP A 43 15.93 -2.94 0.63
N ARG A 44 15.15 -3.07 1.69
CA ARG A 44 15.49 -3.77 2.92
C ARG A 44 14.37 -4.75 3.25
N PRO A 45 14.69 -6.03 3.53
CA PRO A 45 13.70 -7.00 3.94
C PRO A 45 12.79 -6.47 5.06
N PRO A 46 11.49 -6.81 5.03
CA PRO A 46 10.88 -7.82 4.16
C PRO A 46 10.42 -7.31 2.79
N LEU A 47 10.61 -6.03 2.45
CA LEU A 47 10.27 -5.53 1.12
C LEU A 47 11.36 -5.95 0.11
N GLN A 48 10.95 -6.53 -1.02
CA GLN A 48 11.85 -6.91 -2.10
C GLN A 48 11.17 -6.72 -3.45
N ILE A 49 11.94 -6.35 -4.48
CA ILE A 49 11.45 -6.29 -5.85
C ILE A 49 11.97 -7.45 -6.69
N MET A 50 11.16 -7.89 -7.66
CA MET A 50 11.61 -8.82 -8.69
C MET A 50 12.43 -8.13 -9.78
N ARG A 51 13.01 -8.95 -10.66
CA ARG A 51 13.50 -8.46 -11.95
C ARG A 51 12.39 -7.70 -12.66
N THR A 52 12.67 -6.44 -13.00
CA THR A 52 11.72 -5.58 -13.70
C THR A 52 11.46 -6.06 -15.12
N ILE A 53 10.25 -5.84 -15.61
CA ILE A 53 9.81 -6.17 -16.97
C ILE A 53 9.58 -4.85 -17.73
N GLU A 54 9.78 -4.87 -19.03
CA GLU A 54 9.46 -3.77 -19.95
C GLU A 54 8.34 -4.27 -20.86
N ASP A 55 7.27 -3.50 -21.02
CA ASP A 55 6.18 -3.82 -21.93
C ASP A 55 6.44 -3.27 -23.36
N GLU A 56 5.51 -3.53 -24.29
CA GLU A 56 5.63 -3.09 -25.68
C GLU A 56 5.62 -1.56 -25.85
N ALA A 57 5.04 -0.82 -24.90
CA ALA A 57 4.98 0.63 -24.87
C ALA A 57 6.21 1.27 -24.19
N GLY A 58 7.15 0.46 -23.69
CA GLY A 58 8.33 0.93 -22.97
C GLY A 58 8.07 1.30 -21.52
N VAL A 59 6.93 0.88 -20.95
CA VAL A 59 6.59 1.03 -19.52
C VAL A 59 7.47 0.10 -18.69
N ARG A 60 7.91 0.59 -17.53
CA ARG A 60 8.67 -0.23 -16.58
C ARG A 60 7.74 -0.86 -15.55
N CYS A 61 7.56 -2.17 -15.61
CA CYS A 61 6.75 -2.93 -14.66
C CYS A 61 7.62 -3.55 -13.56
N VAL A 62 7.23 -3.35 -12.31
CA VAL A 62 7.91 -3.85 -11.11
C VAL A 62 6.93 -4.60 -10.23
N TYR A 63 7.33 -5.80 -9.81
CA TYR A 63 6.59 -6.60 -8.84
C TYR A 63 7.25 -6.49 -7.47
N LEU A 64 6.50 -5.98 -6.51
CA LEU A 64 6.82 -6.01 -5.08
C LEU A 64 6.43 -7.38 -4.50
N LEU A 65 7.32 -7.94 -3.71
CA LEU A 65 7.08 -9.15 -2.94
C LEU A 65 7.52 -8.96 -1.50
N SER A 66 6.89 -9.75 -0.62
CA SER A 66 7.30 -9.91 0.76
C SER A 66 7.66 -11.37 1.00
N PRO A 67 8.94 -11.75 1.14
CA PRO A 67 9.34 -13.12 1.40
C PRO A 67 8.78 -13.69 2.71
N THR A 68 8.40 -12.83 3.67
CA THR A 68 7.74 -13.25 4.92
C THR A 68 6.29 -13.71 4.70
N GLY A 69 5.74 -13.51 3.50
CA GLY A 69 4.40 -13.94 3.13
C GLY A 69 3.29 -13.02 3.64
N GLY A 70 3.63 -11.86 4.20
CA GLY A 70 2.69 -10.86 4.69
C GLY A 70 3.32 -9.89 5.69
N ILE A 71 2.46 -9.08 6.30
CA ILE A 71 2.79 -8.09 7.32
C ILE A 71 2.49 -8.70 8.69
N VAL A 72 3.46 -8.68 9.59
CA VAL A 72 3.31 -9.18 10.97
C VAL A 72 3.33 -8.03 11.97
N GLN A 73 2.96 -8.36 13.20
CA GLN A 73 3.02 -7.45 14.34
C GLN A 73 4.28 -6.59 14.30
N GLY A 74 4.10 -5.27 14.37
CA GLY A 74 5.21 -4.33 14.57
C GLY A 74 6.15 -4.11 13.39
N ASP A 75 5.81 -4.66 12.22
CA ASP A 75 6.47 -4.27 10.98
C ASP A 75 6.27 -2.77 10.73
N ASP A 76 7.29 -2.12 10.21
CA ASP A 76 7.29 -0.70 9.89
C ASP A 76 7.94 -0.47 8.52
N TYR A 77 7.12 -0.14 7.53
CA TYR A 77 7.53 -0.09 6.13
C TYR A 77 7.58 1.34 5.62
N ASP A 78 8.73 1.73 5.06
CA ASP A 78 8.90 3.00 4.34
C ASP A 78 9.11 2.73 2.84
N VAL A 79 8.16 3.18 2.03
CA VAL A 79 8.17 3.06 0.58
C VAL A 79 8.28 4.46 -0.02
N GLN A 80 9.28 4.70 -0.88
CA GLN A 80 9.49 5.97 -1.56
C GLN A 80 9.67 5.73 -3.05
N ILE A 81 8.84 6.40 -3.84
CA ILE A 81 8.78 6.18 -5.28
C ILE A 81 8.88 7.52 -5.98
N ASN A 82 9.92 7.69 -6.80
CA ASN A 82 10.13 8.87 -7.62
C ASN A 82 9.96 8.49 -9.09
N VAL A 83 9.05 9.15 -9.79
CA VAL A 83 8.80 8.92 -11.22
C VAL A 83 9.15 10.20 -11.95
N ALA A 84 10.34 10.22 -12.56
CA ALA A 84 10.90 11.41 -13.19
C ALA A 84 10.13 11.80 -14.46
N ALA A 85 10.35 13.04 -14.92
CA ALA A 85 9.59 13.63 -16.01
C ALA A 85 9.52 12.73 -17.25
N GLY A 86 8.32 12.57 -17.80
CA GLY A 86 8.06 11.74 -18.97
C GLY A 86 8.23 10.22 -18.77
N ALA A 87 8.56 9.75 -17.57
CA ALA A 87 8.68 8.31 -17.29
C ALA A 87 7.28 7.69 -17.08
N HIS A 88 7.13 6.44 -17.51
CA HIS A 88 5.93 5.63 -17.27
C HIS A 88 6.32 4.32 -16.57
N ALA A 89 5.82 4.09 -15.37
CA ALA A 89 6.09 2.89 -14.58
C ALA A 89 4.83 2.34 -13.88
N LEU A 90 4.82 1.02 -13.70
CA LEU A 90 3.82 0.26 -12.95
C LEU A 90 4.51 -0.44 -11.78
N LEU A 91 3.98 -0.26 -10.58
CA LEU A 91 4.30 -1.07 -9.40
C LEU A 91 3.06 -1.85 -8.98
N THR A 92 3.19 -3.17 -8.93
CA THR A 92 2.14 -4.08 -8.49
C THR A 92 2.73 -5.15 -7.57
N THR A 93 1.88 -6.00 -6.99
CA THR A 93 2.31 -7.16 -6.19
C THR A 93 2.07 -8.44 -6.98
N GLN A 94 2.66 -9.56 -6.52
CA GLN A 94 2.39 -10.87 -7.14
C GLN A 94 1.17 -11.58 -6.56
N ALA A 95 0.71 -11.15 -5.39
CA ALA A 95 -0.38 -11.74 -4.66
C ALA A 95 -0.89 -10.77 -3.60
N ALA A 96 -2.11 -11.04 -3.14
CA ALA A 96 -2.71 -10.36 -2.00
C ALA A 96 -1.80 -10.37 -0.77
N THR A 97 -1.71 -9.22 -0.11
CA THR A 97 -0.88 -9.05 1.09
C THR A 97 -1.65 -9.54 2.31
N LYS A 98 -1.16 -10.60 2.96
CA LYS A 98 -1.74 -11.06 4.23
C LYS A 98 -1.29 -10.15 5.35
N VAL A 99 -2.22 -9.74 6.21
CA VAL A 99 -1.93 -8.95 7.41
C VAL A 99 -2.26 -9.82 8.61
N PHE A 100 -1.22 -10.30 9.29
CA PHE A 100 -1.36 -11.29 10.36
C PHE A 100 -1.82 -10.64 11.69
N ARG A 101 -2.15 -11.50 12.65
CA ARG A 101 -2.55 -11.14 14.02
C ARG A 101 -1.50 -10.29 14.75
N MET A 102 -1.96 -9.27 15.49
CA MET A 102 -1.13 -8.28 16.19
C MET A 102 -1.68 -7.94 17.59
N PRO A 103 -1.44 -8.78 18.61
CA PRO A 103 -1.95 -8.55 19.97
C PRO A 103 -1.33 -7.35 20.71
N ASP A 104 -0.09 -6.99 20.42
CA ASP A 104 0.69 -6.04 21.23
C ASP A 104 0.92 -4.69 20.56
N ARG A 105 1.22 -4.68 19.25
CA ARG A 105 1.58 -3.46 18.52
C ARG A 105 1.12 -3.48 17.05
N PRO A 106 0.66 -2.36 16.49
CA PRO A 106 0.27 -2.28 15.09
C PRO A 106 1.46 -2.47 14.16
N ALA A 107 1.18 -2.81 12.90
CA ALA A 107 2.10 -2.60 11.80
C ALA A 107 1.82 -1.27 11.12
N THR A 108 2.87 -0.61 10.63
CA THR A 108 2.80 0.68 9.94
C THR A 108 3.36 0.59 8.54
N GLN A 109 2.70 1.28 7.60
CA GLN A 109 3.21 1.45 6.23
C GLN A 109 3.08 2.90 5.79
N ARG A 110 4.19 3.50 5.41
CA ARG A 110 4.26 4.84 4.82
C ARG A 110 4.71 4.72 3.38
N THR A 111 3.89 5.21 2.46
CA THR A 111 4.18 5.25 1.03
C THR A 111 4.25 6.70 0.57
N VAL A 112 5.39 7.12 0.04
CA VAL A 112 5.62 8.43 -0.57
C VAL A 112 5.76 8.27 -2.07
N ILE A 113 4.98 9.02 -2.85
CA ILE A 113 4.97 8.95 -4.31
C ILE A 113 5.12 10.34 -4.88
N ASP A 114 6.17 10.55 -5.67
CA ASP A 114 6.43 11.80 -6.38
C ASP A 114 6.38 11.57 -7.90
N VAL A 115 5.33 12.08 -8.55
CA VAL A 115 5.10 11.99 -9.99
C VAL A 115 5.45 13.32 -10.63
N GLN A 116 6.50 13.34 -11.45
CA GLN A 116 7.01 14.54 -12.10
C GLN A 116 6.23 14.89 -13.38
N PRO A 117 6.46 16.08 -13.98
CA PRO A 117 5.69 16.52 -15.14
C PRO A 117 5.73 15.54 -16.32
N GLY A 118 4.56 15.26 -16.90
CA GLY A 118 4.39 14.33 -18.02
C GLY A 118 4.68 12.86 -17.68
N ALA A 119 4.95 12.54 -16.40
CA ALA A 119 5.15 11.17 -15.95
C ALA A 119 3.82 10.48 -15.67
N VAL A 120 3.80 9.16 -15.83
CA VAL A 120 2.67 8.29 -15.49
C VAL A 120 3.14 7.26 -14.47
N PHE A 121 2.44 7.17 -13.35
CA PHE A 121 2.68 6.12 -12.37
C PHE A 121 1.41 5.34 -12.08
N GLU A 122 1.54 4.03 -12.09
CA GLU A 122 0.47 3.10 -11.72
C GLU A 122 0.91 2.35 -10.47
N TYR A 123 0.22 2.59 -9.35
CA TYR A 123 0.39 1.86 -8.10
C TYR A 123 -0.82 0.96 -7.90
N VAL A 124 -0.68 -0.29 -8.31
CA VAL A 124 -1.79 -1.25 -8.43
C VAL A 124 -1.46 -2.54 -7.67
N PRO A 125 -1.30 -2.51 -6.34
CA PRO A 125 -1.15 -3.73 -5.56
C PRO A 125 -2.43 -4.57 -5.59
N ASP A 126 -2.28 -5.86 -5.32
CA ASP A 126 -3.37 -6.75 -4.96
C ASP A 126 -3.94 -6.38 -3.57
N ALA A 127 -5.10 -6.95 -3.26
CA ALA A 127 -5.81 -6.69 -2.02
C ALA A 127 -4.98 -6.99 -0.75
N GLN A 128 -5.21 -6.21 0.30
CA GLN A 128 -4.77 -6.51 1.65
C GLN A 128 -5.81 -7.39 2.36
N ILE A 129 -5.42 -8.57 2.85
CA ILE A 129 -6.30 -9.49 3.58
C ILE A 129 -6.02 -9.35 5.07
N LEU A 130 -6.96 -8.71 5.78
CA LEU A 130 -6.86 -8.43 7.22
C LEU A 130 -7.26 -9.68 8.02
N PHE A 131 -6.30 -10.38 8.63
CA PHE A 131 -6.63 -11.55 9.44
C PHE A 131 -7.18 -11.14 10.81
N ALA A 132 -7.86 -12.08 11.47
CA ALA A 132 -8.36 -11.93 12.82
C ALA A 132 -7.30 -11.32 13.75
N GLN A 133 -7.71 -10.26 14.43
CA GLN A 133 -6.92 -9.47 15.37
C GLN A 133 -5.68 -8.78 14.77
N SER A 134 -5.67 -8.45 13.48
CA SER A 134 -4.65 -7.56 12.89
C SER A 134 -4.91 -6.07 13.19
N ASP A 135 -3.86 -5.26 13.32
CA ASP A 135 -3.92 -3.79 13.41
C ASP A 135 -2.95 -3.16 12.39
N LEU A 136 -3.47 -2.76 11.23
CA LEU A 136 -2.67 -2.13 10.17
C LEU A 136 -3.00 -0.65 10.05
N ARG A 137 -1.95 0.17 9.95
CA ARG A 137 -2.07 1.62 9.75
C ARG A 137 -1.21 2.03 8.58
N GLN A 138 -1.83 2.46 7.50
CA GLN A 138 -1.16 2.88 6.28
C GLN A 138 -1.40 4.35 5.96
N LYS A 139 -0.39 4.98 5.37
CA LYS A 139 -0.42 6.38 4.94
C LYS A 139 0.23 6.54 3.58
N PHE A 140 -0.47 7.21 2.67
CA PHE A 140 0.04 7.65 1.38
C PHE A 140 0.24 9.16 1.39
N GLU A 141 1.44 9.59 1.03
CA GLU A 141 1.84 10.99 0.84
C GLU A 141 2.25 11.16 -0.61
N ILE A 142 1.39 11.82 -1.39
CA ILE A 142 1.48 11.82 -2.84
C ILE A 142 1.63 13.24 -3.34
N THR A 143 2.58 13.44 -4.25
CA THR A 143 2.72 14.66 -5.04
C THR A 143 2.61 14.33 -6.52
N VAL A 144 1.65 14.94 -7.21
CA VAL A 144 1.51 14.85 -8.68
C VAL A 144 1.73 16.23 -9.26
N GLN A 145 2.87 16.42 -9.92
CA GLN A 145 3.21 17.69 -10.57
C GLN A 145 2.37 17.91 -11.83
N ARG A 146 2.26 19.16 -12.31
CA ARG A 146 1.56 19.50 -13.57
C ARG A 146 1.80 18.52 -14.72
N GLY A 147 0.71 18.04 -15.31
CA GLY A 147 0.76 17.11 -16.43
C GLY A 147 1.23 15.69 -16.07
N GLY A 148 1.58 15.43 -14.82
CA GLY A 148 1.73 14.06 -14.30
C GLY A 148 0.38 13.37 -14.16
N LEU A 149 0.39 12.05 -14.15
CA LEU A 149 -0.79 11.20 -13.96
C LEU A 149 -0.45 10.06 -13.00
N LEU A 150 -1.28 9.89 -11.97
CA LEU A 150 -1.20 8.79 -11.02
C LEU A 150 -2.48 7.97 -11.06
N LEU A 151 -2.30 6.66 -11.18
CA LEU A 151 -3.34 5.67 -11.00
C LEU A 151 -3.06 4.92 -9.69
N LEU A 152 -3.90 5.10 -8.66
CA LEU A 152 -3.71 4.55 -7.31
C LEU A 152 -4.84 3.59 -6.92
N HIS A 153 -4.47 2.40 -6.45
CA HIS A 153 -5.38 1.36 -6.00
C HIS A 153 -5.16 1.01 -4.51
N ASP A 154 -6.25 0.95 -3.73
CA ASP A 154 -6.25 0.46 -2.33
C ASP A 154 -7.47 -0.46 -2.14
N ILE A 155 -7.27 -1.79 -2.14
CA ILE A 155 -8.32 -2.79 -1.89
C ILE A 155 -8.06 -3.50 -0.57
N VAL A 156 -9.13 -3.70 0.19
CA VAL A 156 -9.12 -4.48 1.43
C VAL A 156 -10.14 -5.61 1.38
N MET A 157 -9.67 -6.79 1.77
CA MET A 157 -10.48 -7.94 2.13
C MET A 157 -10.50 -8.08 3.65
N PRO A 158 -11.64 -7.88 4.33
CA PRO A 158 -11.71 -7.87 5.79
C PRO A 158 -11.78 -9.28 6.39
N GLY A 159 -10.82 -10.14 6.08
CA GLY A 159 -10.79 -11.49 6.60
C GLY A 159 -10.56 -12.53 5.54
N ARG A 160 -10.37 -13.77 6.01
CA ARG A 160 -10.30 -14.96 5.18
C ARG A 160 -11.73 -15.39 4.84
N LEU A 161 -12.40 -14.66 3.95
CA LEU A 161 -13.82 -14.84 3.62
C LEU A 161 -14.16 -16.30 3.25
N ALA A 162 -13.30 -16.95 2.46
CA ALA A 162 -13.45 -18.37 2.08
C ALA A 162 -13.36 -19.36 3.27
N ARG A 163 -12.96 -18.90 4.46
CA ARG A 163 -12.91 -19.65 5.72
C ARG A 163 -13.96 -19.18 6.74
N GLY A 164 -14.90 -18.32 6.33
CA GLY A 164 -15.94 -17.77 7.20
C GLY A 164 -15.46 -16.68 8.15
N GLU A 165 -14.22 -16.21 8.03
CA GLU A 165 -13.72 -15.08 8.81
C GLU A 165 -14.06 -13.77 8.10
N VAL A 166 -14.85 -12.93 8.77
CA VAL A 166 -15.33 -11.65 8.25
C VAL A 166 -15.28 -10.63 9.37
N LEU A 167 -14.58 -9.50 9.15
CA LEU A 167 -14.49 -8.37 10.07
C LEU A 167 -13.96 -8.74 11.47
N GLU A 168 -13.04 -9.70 11.57
CA GLU A 168 -12.44 -10.12 12.85
C GLU A 168 -11.11 -9.41 13.19
N PHE A 169 -10.65 -8.47 12.35
CA PHE A 169 -9.44 -7.68 12.63
C PHE A 169 -9.69 -6.63 13.73
N THR A 170 -8.62 -6.14 14.35
CA THR A 170 -8.71 -5.16 15.44
C THR A 170 -8.92 -3.75 14.89
N ASN A 171 -8.10 -3.33 13.92
CA ASN A 171 -8.13 -1.97 13.38
C ASN A 171 -7.51 -1.95 11.97
N PHE A 172 -8.09 -1.12 11.12
CA PHE A 172 -7.51 -0.75 9.84
C PHE A 172 -7.62 0.76 9.67
N GLU A 173 -6.49 1.42 9.40
CA GLU A 173 -6.43 2.84 9.09
C GLU A 173 -5.74 3.02 7.74
N SER A 174 -6.40 3.70 6.79
CA SER A 174 -5.80 4.14 5.53
C SER A 174 -5.98 5.64 5.40
N LYS A 175 -4.89 6.36 5.19
CA LYS A 175 -4.91 7.81 4.97
C LYS A 175 -4.17 8.15 3.68
N ILE A 176 -4.87 8.75 2.73
CA ILE A 176 -4.32 9.18 1.45
C ILE A 176 -4.37 10.70 1.38
N VAL A 177 -3.21 11.33 1.20
CA VAL A 177 -3.10 12.77 0.98
C VAL A 177 -2.34 12.98 -0.32
N ALA A 178 -3.04 13.48 -1.34
CA ALA A 178 -2.44 13.83 -2.62
C ALA A 178 -2.49 15.34 -2.87
N ARG A 179 -1.41 15.86 -3.43
CA ARG A 179 -1.22 17.29 -3.70
C ARG A 179 -0.60 17.52 -5.06
N ASP A 180 -0.79 18.71 -5.59
CA ASP A 180 -0.01 19.29 -6.67
C ASP A 180 0.58 20.63 -6.21
N GLU A 181 1.11 21.43 -7.13
CA GLU A 181 1.59 22.77 -6.84
C GLU A 181 0.51 23.78 -6.41
N ASP A 182 -0.76 23.54 -6.75
CA ASP A 182 -1.88 24.44 -6.47
C ASP A 182 -2.56 24.09 -5.14
N GLY A 183 -2.35 22.88 -4.60
CA GLY A 183 -2.69 22.52 -3.24
C GLY A 183 -3.14 21.08 -3.06
N LEU A 184 -4.27 20.89 -2.38
CA LEU A 184 -4.82 19.57 -2.07
C LEU A 184 -5.65 19.04 -3.25
N LEU A 185 -5.27 17.88 -3.78
CA LEU A 185 -6.04 17.17 -4.80
C LEU A 185 -7.00 16.15 -4.20
N LEU A 186 -6.52 15.40 -3.21
CA LEU A 186 -7.28 14.34 -2.55
C LEU A 186 -6.93 14.28 -1.07
N TYR A 187 -7.98 14.16 -0.25
CA TYR A 187 -7.86 13.72 1.13
C TYR A 187 -8.85 12.59 1.35
N ASP A 188 -8.33 11.39 1.53
CA ASP A 188 -9.10 10.23 1.96
C ASP A 188 -8.57 9.75 3.31
N ALA A 189 -9.47 9.44 4.24
CA ALA A 189 -9.13 8.92 5.54
C ALA A 189 -10.19 7.93 5.99
N MET A 190 -9.85 6.65 5.90
CA MET A 190 -10.68 5.56 6.39
C MET A 190 -10.11 5.01 7.68
N ARG A 191 -10.99 4.81 8.65
CA ARG A 191 -10.71 3.99 9.83
C ARG A 191 -11.83 3.00 10.02
N CYS A 192 -11.48 1.72 10.07
CA CYS A 192 -12.41 0.63 10.34
C CYS A 192 -11.99 -0.09 11.62
N ARG A 193 -12.93 -0.18 12.55
CA ARG A 193 -12.81 -0.87 13.82
C ARG A 193 -14.09 -1.69 14.04
N PRO A 194 -14.06 -3.00 13.77
CA PRO A 194 -15.26 -3.84 13.89
C PRO A 194 -15.90 -3.83 15.29
N ASP A 195 -15.11 -3.54 16.33
CA ASP A 195 -15.59 -3.40 17.71
C ASP A 195 -16.37 -2.09 17.97
N GLN A 196 -16.33 -1.13 17.04
CA GLN A 196 -16.95 0.19 17.19
C GLN A 196 -18.20 0.41 16.34
N GLY A 197 -18.63 -0.59 15.57
CA GLY A 197 -19.85 -0.52 14.77
C GLY A 197 -19.88 -1.61 13.70
N ASN A 198 -21.10 -1.96 13.27
CA ASN A 198 -21.26 -2.88 12.15
C ASN A 198 -21.08 -2.14 10.83
N VAL A 199 -19.93 -2.31 10.19
CA VAL A 199 -19.67 -1.67 8.88
C VAL A 199 -20.51 -2.25 7.74
N LEU A 200 -21.26 -3.34 7.99
CA LEU A 200 -22.22 -3.92 7.06
C LEU A 200 -23.62 -3.33 7.18
N ASP A 201 -23.83 -2.30 8.01
CA ASP A 201 -25.12 -1.63 8.10
C ASP A 201 -25.43 -0.82 6.82
N LEU A 202 -26.72 -0.54 6.62
CA LEU A 202 -27.22 0.25 5.49
C LEU A 202 -26.51 1.60 5.40
N GLY A 203 -26.04 1.95 4.20
CA GLY A 203 -25.30 3.20 3.96
C GLY A 203 -23.81 3.14 4.29
N LEU A 204 -23.29 1.96 4.67
CA LEU A 204 -21.87 1.66 4.77
C LEU A 204 -21.45 0.66 3.68
N LEU A 205 -21.06 -0.56 4.06
CA LEU A 205 -20.67 -1.62 3.13
C LEU A 205 -21.81 -2.58 2.79
N GLU A 206 -22.93 -2.53 3.53
CA GLU A 206 -24.07 -3.44 3.34
C GLU A 206 -23.60 -4.91 3.31
N ASP A 207 -24.11 -5.73 2.40
CA ASP A 207 -23.73 -7.15 2.27
C ASP A 207 -22.40 -7.38 1.51
N HIS A 208 -21.61 -6.32 1.27
CA HIS A 208 -20.36 -6.37 0.52
C HIS A 208 -19.16 -6.08 1.42
N PRO A 209 -18.61 -7.09 2.13
CA PRO A 209 -17.58 -6.84 3.13
C PRO A 209 -16.27 -6.32 2.52
N CYS A 210 -15.93 -6.67 1.27
CA CYS A 210 -14.76 -6.11 0.61
C CYS A 210 -15.01 -4.66 0.18
N TRP A 211 -14.03 -3.79 0.43
CA TRP A 211 -14.05 -2.43 -0.09
C TRP A 211 -12.74 -2.12 -0.79
N GLY A 212 -12.76 -1.08 -1.59
CA GLY A 212 -11.56 -0.51 -2.16
C GLY A 212 -11.84 0.78 -2.88
N SER A 213 -10.77 1.47 -3.21
CA SER A 213 -10.82 2.74 -3.91
C SER A 213 -9.78 2.74 -5.03
N TRP A 214 -10.18 3.33 -6.15
CA TRP A 214 -9.26 3.68 -7.23
C TRP A 214 -9.33 5.18 -7.46
N TYR A 215 -8.19 5.86 -7.44
CA TYR A 215 -8.05 7.26 -7.84
C TYR A 215 -7.22 7.39 -9.12
N LEU A 216 -7.70 8.22 -10.05
CA LEU A 216 -6.91 8.74 -11.16
C LEU A 216 -6.67 10.23 -10.90
N LEU A 217 -5.42 10.60 -10.60
CA LEU A 217 -5.04 11.92 -10.11
C LEU A 217 -4.06 12.59 -11.07
N GLY A 218 -4.27 13.87 -11.36
CA GLY A 218 -3.42 14.67 -12.26
C GLY A 218 -4.25 15.59 -13.16
N ASP A 219 -3.60 16.20 -14.16
CA ASP A 219 -4.29 17.01 -15.16
C ASP A 219 -4.95 16.11 -16.22
N LEU A 220 -6.16 15.63 -15.91
CA LEU A 220 -6.92 14.74 -16.80
C LEU A 220 -7.16 15.36 -18.19
N THR A 221 -7.25 16.70 -18.27
CA THR A 221 -7.46 17.39 -19.55
C THR A 221 -6.22 17.35 -20.44
N ALA A 222 -5.02 17.51 -19.87
CA ALA A 222 -3.76 17.33 -20.60
C ALA A 222 -3.61 15.91 -21.18
N TRP A 223 -4.22 14.91 -20.53
CA TRP A 223 -4.26 13.52 -20.97
C TRP A 223 -5.46 13.16 -21.85
N ASN A 224 -6.31 14.14 -22.19
CA ASN A 224 -7.55 13.92 -22.95
C ASN A 224 -8.48 12.86 -22.30
N ILE A 225 -8.51 12.85 -20.96
CA ILE A 225 -9.35 11.97 -20.15
C ILE A 225 -10.55 12.77 -19.65
N ASN A 226 -11.75 12.42 -20.11
CA ASN A 226 -12.98 12.89 -19.51
C ASN A 226 -13.31 12.02 -18.28
N ALA A 227 -13.37 12.64 -17.10
CA ALA A 227 -13.60 11.92 -15.85
C ALA A 227 -14.95 11.18 -15.81
N ALA A 228 -16.04 11.78 -16.32
CA ALA A 228 -17.35 11.15 -16.31
C ALA A 228 -17.41 9.93 -17.24
N ASP A 229 -16.85 10.06 -18.45
CA ASP A 229 -16.74 8.96 -19.40
C ASP A 229 -15.84 7.84 -18.86
N PHE A 230 -14.72 8.21 -18.22
CA PHE A 230 -13.81 7.27 -17.59
C PHE A 230 -14.53 6.47 -16.50
N CYS A 231 -15.17 7.15 -15.54
CA CYS A 231 -15.90 6.48 -14.46
C CYS A 231 -17.03 5.59 -15.00
N THR A 232 -17.80 6.05 -15.99
CA THR A 232 -18.87 5.26 -16.59
C THR A 232 -18.33 4.01 -17.29
N ARG A 233 -17.24 4.15 -18.05
CA ARG A 233 -16.61 3.01 -18.75
C ARG A 233 -16.03 1.98 -17.78
N HIS A 234 -15.56 2.42 -16.62
CA HIS A 234 -14.83 1.61 -15.66
C HIS A 234 -15.64 1.25 -14.40
N GLN A 235 -16.92 1.59 -14.32
CA GLN A 235 -17.78 1.33 -13.16
C GLN A 235 -17.85 -0.15 -12.77
N ASP A 236 -17.73 -1.05 -13.75
CA ASP A 236 -17.83 -2.50 -13.56
C ASP A 236 -16.45 -3.20 -13.56
N THR A 237 -15.33 -2.45 -13.56
CA THR A 237 -13.97 -3.02 -13.67
C THR A 237 -13.69 -4.08 -12.60
N PHE A 238 -14.33 -3.95 -11.43
CA PHE A 238 -14.22 -4.88 -10.31
C PHE A 238 -15.47 -5.70 -10.05
N ALA A 239 -16.54 -5.47 -10.81
CA ALA A 239 -17.71 -6.32 -10.77
C ALA A 239 -17.32 -7.67 -11.35
N ARG A 240 -17.11 -8.66 -10.48
CA ARG A 240 -17.02 -10.07 -10.87
C ARG A 240 -18.34 -10.75 -10.54
N PRO A 241 -19.26 -10.91 -11.51
CA PRO A 241 -20.41 -11.78 -11.31
C PRO A 241 -19.94 -13.18 -10.91
N GLY A 242 -20.37 -13.68 -9.75
CA GLY A 242 -20.14 -15.06 -9.33
C GLY A 242 -18.80 -15.39 -8.64
N ALA A 243 -17.98 -14.41 -8.23
CA ALA A 243 -16.73 -14.68 -7.51
C ALA A 243 -16.94 -15.17 -6.05
N PHE A 244 -18.10 -14.89 -5.47
CA PHE A 244 -18.55 -15.45 -4.20
C PHE A 244 -19.90 -16.12 -4.47
N GLY A 245 -19.85 -17.39 -4.87
CA GLY A 245 -21.07 -18.20 -5.05
C GLY A 245 -21.80 -18.36 -3.72
N SER A 246 -23.10 -18.10 -3.75
CA SER A 246 -24.09 -18.69 -2.83
C SER A 246 -23.99 -20.22 -2.81
#